data_AF-A0A356TJW8-F1
#
_entry.id   AF-A0A356TJW8-F1
#
_cell.length_a   1.000
_cell.length_b   1.000
_cell.length_c   1.000
_cell.angle_alpha   90.00
_cell.angle_beta   90.00
_cell.angle_gamma   90.00
#
_symmetry.space_group_name_H-M   'P 1'
#
loop_
_entity.id
_entity.type
_entity.pdbx_description
1 polymer ?
#
loop_
_entity_poly.entity_id
_entity_poly.type
_entity_poly.pdbx_seq_one_letter_code
_entity_poly.pdbx_strand_id
1 'polypeptide(L)'
;MVARALFASLLTLSLGAGCDAPSEGADGGERGDADSRRDAGPGPADGAARDASPEGDGGVLERGEPHTFTTEEREAARAALEAHDASRFAAGFDPETLYAEFSEFARTHFGAVEHPLVVEHMGDGLTFDPTGEWIHASPHAVTVGFSTSLPAKSHVALGVIGDPRDARSDEPERYFYRHLHHLTGLEPGTTYAIELVARDERGRVLRSAAREVTTPALEGETLPGAHGDPPYLLDRPGATYVLTEDIVADGTAFVVTADDVTLDLNGHEVVYSAAARADISNASAETAQTGVYARGVRGLRVLAGQLREGHVGNRADPRARGLHALFLDGCEDVELAGLSLLYHGAQVYAVHAPNAAGRLWAHHMEWTDRGW
;
A
#
# COMPACT_ATOMS: atom_id res chain seq x y z
N MET A 1 46.42 31.18 14.62
CA MET A 1 46.91 30.75 13.29
C MET A 1 45.69 30.22 12.56
N VAL A 2 45.21 30.96 11.53
CA VAL A 2 44.44 30.54 10.33
C VAL A 2 43.26 29.56 10.53
N ALA A 3 42.02 29.74 10.05
CA ALA A 3 41.29 30.79 9.35
C ALA A 3 39.78 30.45 9.43
N ARG A 4 38.93 31.49 9.39
CA ARG A 4 37.49 31.40 9.11
C ARG A 4 37.30 31.09 7.63
N ALA A 5 36.35 30.21 7.29
CA ALA A 5 35.82 30.09 5.94
C ALA A 5 34.28 30.14 5.99
N LEU A 6 33.74 31.18 5.36
CA LEU A 6 32.33 31.33 5.00
C LEU A 6 32.00 30.32 3.88
N PHE A 7 30.83 29.69 3.94
CA PHE A 7 30.21 29.09 2.76
C PHE A 7 29.08 29.99 2.27
N ALA A 8 29.27 30.49 1.05
CA ALA A 8 28.30 31.26 0.30
C ALA A 8 27.51 30.32 -0.62
N SER A 9 26.22 30.58 -0.70
CA SER A 9 25.25 30.05 -1.66
C SER A 9 25.74 30.14 -3.10
N LEU A 10 25.48 29.10 -3.91
CA LEU A 10 25.30 29.28 -5.36
C LEU A 10 24.36 28.20 -5.92
N LEU A 11 23.17 28.69 -6.26
CA LEU A 11 22.14 28.09 -7.09
C LEU A 11 22.63 28.11 -8.54
N THR A 12 22.55 27.00 -9.28
CA THR A 12 22.66 27.04 -10.75
C THR A 12 21.72 26.03 -11.39
N LEU A 13 20.64 26.58 -11.95
CA LEU A 13 19.83 25.96 -13.00
C LEU A 13 20.66 25.79 -14.27
N SER A 14 20.42 24.70 -15.02
CA SER A 14 20.75 24.64 -16.45
C SER A 14 19.70 23.79 -17.18
N LEU A 15 18.99 24.46 -18.10
CA LEU A 15 18.09 23.89 -19.11
C LEU A 15 18.57 24.41 -20.48
N GLY A 16 18.81 23.50 -21.42
CA GLY A 16 18.43 23.66 -22.82
C GLY A 16 19.50 23.94 -23.90
N ALA A 17 19.29 23.24 -25.04
CA ALA A 17 19.86 23.35 -26.39
C ALA A 17 21.30 22.81 -26.59
N GLY A 18 21.60 21.86 -27.49
CA GLY A 18 21.05 21.52 -28.80
C GLY A 18 22.05 21.94 -29.88
N CYS A 19 22.58 21.00 -30.70
CA CYS A 19 23.16 21.22 -32.05
C CYS A 19 23.69 19.90 -32.68
N ASP A 20 23.01 19.47 -33.75
CA ASP A 20 23.38 18.82 -35.03
C ASP A 20 24.71 18.01 -35.26
N ALA A 21 24.51 16.74 -35.67
CA ALA A 21 24.88 16.00 -36.91
C ALA A 21 26.13 16.40 -37.75
N PRO A 22 26.82 15.49 -38.51
CA PRO A 22 26.30 14.60 -39.60
C PRO A 22 26.82 13.14 -39.54
N SER A 23 26.12 12.07 -39.99
CA SER A 23 25.67 11.59 -41.33
C SER A 23 26.75 10.92 -42.20
N GLU A 24 26.55 9.63 -42.53
CA GLU A 24 26.89 8.87 -43.77
C GLU A 24 26.77 7.37 -43.42
N GLY A 25 26.16 6.44 -44.16
CA GLY A 25 25.45 6.32 -45.43
C GLY A 25 25.09 4.81 -45.54
N ALA A 26 23.83 4.46 -45.74
CA ALA A 26 23.20 4.11 -47.03
C ALA A 26 23.52 2.69 -47.56
N ASP A 27 22.46 1.88 -47.65
CA ASP A 27 22.09 0.92 -48.72
C ASP A 27 21.32 -0.25 -48.08
N GLY A 28 20.11 -0.65 -48.47
CA GLY A 28 19.33 -0.42 -49.68
C GLY A 28 18.67 -1.76 -50.03
N GLY A 29 17.34 -1.81 -50.22
CA GLY A 29 16.66 -3.04 -50.65
C GLY A 29 15.15 -3.06 -50.44
N GLU A 30 14.42 -2.51 -51.41
CA GLU A 30 12.95 -2.53 -51.53
C GLU A 30 12.34 -3.93 -51.80
N ARG A 31 11.01 -4.01 -51.56
CA ARG A 31 9.93 -4.83 -52.20
C ARG A 31 9.17 -5.67 -51.17
N GLY A 32 7.85 -5.70 -51.10
CA GLY A 32 6.78 -5.07 -51.87
C GLY A 32 5.43 -5.50 -51.26
N ASP A 33 4.36 -4.76 -51.58
CA ASP A 33 2.98 -5.05 -51.20
C ASP A 33 2.52 -6.45 -51.60
N ALA A 34 1.80 -7.12 -50.69
CA ALA A 34 0.76 -8.08 -51.04
C ALA A 34 -0.25 -8.25 -49.89
N ASP A 35 -1.43 -7.68 -50.14
CA ASP A 35 -2.72 -7.98 -49.52
C ASP A 35 -2.99 -9.49 -49.52
N SER A 36 -3.37 -10.06 -48.37
CA SER A 36 -4.28 -11.21 -48.34
C SER A 36 -5.01 -11.33 -47.01
N ARG A 37 -6.27 -10.88 -47.04
CA ARG A 37 -7.34 -11.31 -46.14
C ARG A 37 -7.42 -12.84 -46.11
N ARG A 38 -7.41 -13.45 -44.92
CA ARG A 38 -8.15 -14.69 -44.65
C ARG A 38 -8.83 -14.63 -43.28
N ASP A 39 -10.13 -14.72 -43.42
CA ASP A 39 -11.20 -14.97 -42.48
C ASP A 39 -11.03 -16.33 -41.77
N ALA A 40 -11.16 -16.36 -40.45
CA ALA A 40 -11.47 -17.55 -39.67
C ALA A 40 -12.19 -17.11 -38.40
N GLY A 41 -13.49 -17.41 -38.36
CA GLY A 41 -14.43 -17.02 -37.32
C GLY A 41 -14.28 -17.72 -35.96
N PRO A 42 -15.26 -17.52 -35.06
CA PRO A 42 -15.07 -17.56 -33.60
C PRO A 42 -15.55 -18.86 -32.92
N GLY A 43 -15.00 -19.13 -31.72
CA GLY A 43 -15.58 -20.01 -30.69
C GLY A 43 -14.58 -21.00 -30.06
N PRO A 44 -14.82 -21.51 -28.82
CA PRO A 44 -16.08 -21.47 -28.08
C PRO A 44 -16.03 -20.71 -26.74
N ALA A 45 -17.24 -20.39 -26.29
CA ALA A 45 -17.59 -19.87 -24.98
C ALA A 45 -17.80 -21.01 -23.96
N ASP A 46 -17.49 -20.71 -22.70
CA ASP A 46 -18.08 -21.20 -21.43
C ASP A 46 -17.57 -20.18 -20.38
N GLY A 47 -18.33 -19.28 -19.71
CA GLY A 47 -19.63 -19.37 -19.04
C GLY A 47 -19.41 -19.96 -17.65
N ALA A 48 -19.57 -19.34 -16.47
CA ALA A 48 -20.14 -18.09 -15.94
C ALA A 48 -19.40 -17.83 -14.59
N ALA A 49 -19.24 -16.63 -14.01
CA ALA A 49 -20.21 -15.60 -13.74
C ALA A 49 -19.55 -14.21 -13.86
N ARG A 50 -20.07 -13.39 -14.78
CA ARG A 50 -19.96 -11.94 -14.72
C ARG A 50 -21.34 -11.47 -14.30
N ASP A 51 -21.55 -11.41 -12.99
CA ASP A 51 -22.77 -10.82 -12.45
C ASP A 51 -22.52 -9.33 -12.19
N ALA A 52 -23.61 -8.58 -12.36
CA ALA A 52 -23.73 -7.15 -12.55
C ALA A 52 -22.68 -6.23 -11.90
N SER A 53 -22.09 -5.33 -12.69
CA SER A 53 -21.63 -4.05 -12.15
C SER A 53 -22.83 -3.32 -11.55
N PRO A 54 -22.81 -2.93 -10.27
CA PRO A 54 -23.89 -2.11 -9.73
C PRO A 54 -23.88 -0.77 -10.44
N GLU A 55 -25.05 -0.33 -10.90
CA GLU A 55 -25.27 1.07 -11.29
C GLU A 55 -24.82 1.96 -10.12
N GLY A 56 -24.04 3.01 -10.44
CA GLY A 56 -23.38 3.86 -9.46
C GLY A 56 -24.35 4.34 -8.39
N ASP A 57 -24.08 3.93 -7.15
CA ASP A 57 -24.89 4.30 -6.01
C ASP A 57 -24.70 5.79 -5.71
N GLY A 58 -25.71 6.57 -6.08
CA GLY A 58 -25.79 8.01 -5.83
C GLY A 58 -25.98 8.26 -4.34
N GLY A 59 -24.88 8.18 -3.59
CA GLY A 59 -24.89 8.26 -2.13
C GLY A 59 -25.55 9.52 -1.56
N VAL A 60 -25.97 9.43 -0.30
CA VAL A 60 -26.67 10.52 0.40
C VAL A 60 -25.67 11.61 0.80
N LEU A 61 -25.82 12.81 0.22
CA LEU A 61 -25.01 13.98 0.54
C LEU A 61 -25.51 14.70 1.80
N GLU A 62 -24.94 14.37 2.96
CA GLU A 62 -25.07 15.20 4.16
C GLU A 62 -24.03 16.33 4.12
N ARG A 63 -24.40 17.54 4.57
CA ARG A 63 -23.48 18.69 4.67
C ARG A 63 -22.99 18.84 6.11
N GLY A 64 -21.76 18.42 6.36
CA GLY A 64 -20.99 18.80 7.54
C GLY A 64 -20.34 20.20 7.38
N GLU A 65 -19.67 20.67 8.44
CA GLU A 65 -18.88 21.91 8.36
C GLU A 65 -17.64 21.70 7.48
N PRO A 66 -17.36 22.60 6.51
CA PRO A 66 -16.11 22.57 5.78
C PRO A 66 -14.92 22.70 6.71
N HIS A 67 -13.86 21.94 6.45
CA HIS A 67 -12.60 22.15 7.14
C HIS A 67 -11.89 23.36 6.55
N THR A 68 -11.88 24.46 7.31
CA THR A 68 -11.10 25.66 6.99
C THR A 68 -9.95 25.80 7.97
N PHE A 69 -8.73 25.93 7.46
CA PHE A 69 -7.53 26.17 8.29
C PHE A 69 -7.18 27.66 8.33
N THR A 70 -6.97 28.18 9.54
CA THR A 70 -6.45 29.52 9.78
C THR A 70 -5.01 29.65 9.28
N THR A 71 -4.57 30.90 9.04
CA THR A 71 -3.18 31.19 8.71
C THR A 71 -2.22 30.70 9.79
N GLU A 72 -2.59 30.86 11.07
CA GLU A 72 -1.78 30.45 12.21
C GLU A 72 -1.58 28.93 12.26
N GLU A 73 -2.63 28.14 12.02
CA GLU A 73 -2.52 26.66 11.95
C GLU A 73 -1.60 26.21 10.81
N ARG A 74 -1.72 26.84 9.63
CA ARG A 74 -0.85 26.54 8.48
C ARG A 74 0.61 26.89 8.76
N GLU A 75 0.86 28.06 9.33
CA GLU A 75 2.21 28.49 9.68
C GLU A 75 2.83 27.59 10.75
N ALA A 76 2.05 27.15 11.74
CA ALA A 76 2.48 26.20 12.76
C ALA A 76 2.83 24.83 12.16
N ALA A 77 1.98 24.28 11.28
CA ALA A 77 2.23 23.01 10.61
C ALA A 77 3.48 23.05 9.71
N ARG A 78 3.66 24.15 8.96
CA ARG A 78 4.88 24.37 8.17
C ARG A 78 6.12 24.48 9.06
N ALA A 79 6.06 25.29 10.11
CA ALA A 79 7.19 25.49 11.02
C ALA A 79 7.59 24.20 11.74
N ALA A 80 6.64 23.34 12.11
CA ALA A 80 6.93 22.03 12.69
C ALA A 80 7.74 21.15 11.72
N LEU A 81 7.29 21.04 10.47
CA LEU A 81 7.98 20.26 9.44
C LEU A 81 9.36 20.85 9.09
N GLU A 82 9.47 22.17 8.97
CA GLU A 82 10.74 22.88 8.69
C GLU A 82 11.74 22.82 9.86
N ALA A 83 11.30 22.51 11.07
CA ALA A 83 12.17 22.35 12.24
C ALA A 83 12.93 21.01 12.24
N HIS A 84 12.64 20.09 11.31
CA HIS A 84 13.47 18.91 11.11
C HIS A 84 14.75 19.27 10.38
N ASP A 85 15.88 19.16 11.08
CA ASP A 85 17.21 19.38 10.53
C ASP A 85 18.16 18.23 10.90
N ALA A 86 19.36 18.25 10.31
CA ALA A 86 20.37 17.22 10.55
C ALA A 86 20.73 17.04 12.04
N SER A 87 20.59 18.08 12.87
CA SER A 87 20.87 18.01 14.30
C SER A 87 19.76 17.30 15.08
N ARG A 88 18.50 17.50 14.70
CA ARG A 88 17.34 16.79 15.26
C ARG A 88 17.40 15.30 14.92
N PHE A 89 17.66 14.95 13.67
CA PHE A 89 17.88 13.55 13.27
C PHE A 89 19.06 12.90 14.01
N ALA A 90 20.16 13.64 14.21
CA ALA A 90 21.32 13.14 14.95
C ALA A 90 21.07 12.94 16.47
N ALA A 91 20.13 13.69 17.06
CA ALA A 91 19.76 13.55 18.47
C ALA A 91 18.83 12.35 18.73
N GLY A 92 18.17 11.85 17.68
CA GLY A 92 17.24 10.73 17.71
C GLY A 92 16.18 10.92 16.64
N PHE A 93 15.98 9.88 15.83
CA PHE A 93 14.92 9.89 14.82
C PHE A 93 13.67 9.21 15.39
N ASP A 94 12.53 9.90 15.26
CA ASP A 94 11.21 9.37 15.58
C ASP A 94 10.33 9.43 14.31
N PRO A 95 10.15 8.28 13.63
CA PRO A 95 9.37 8.23 12.38
C PRO A 95 7.90 8.56 12.59
N GLU A 96 7.33 8.27 13.76
CA GLU A 96 5.92 8.56 14.04
C GLU A 96 5.69 10.07 14.13
N THR A 97 6.55 10.77 14.87
CA THR A 97 6.49 12.23 14.98
C THR A 97 6.70 12.90 13.62
N LEU A 98 7.70 12.46 12.83
CA LEU A 98 7.92 13.03 11.50
C LEU A 98 6.69 12.83 10.59
N TYR A 99 6.13 11.61 10.57
CA TYR A 99 4.96 11.32 9.75
C TYR A 99 3.72 12.10 10.19
N ALA A 100 3.50 12.26 11.50
CA ALA A 100 2.39 13.06 12.03
C ALA A 100 2.52 14.54 11.64
N GLU A 101 3.72 15.13 11.80
CA GLU A 101 3.98 16.52 11.41
C GLU A 101 3.85 16.73 9.88
N PHE A 102 4.33 15.78 9.07
CA PHE A 102 4.12 15.80 7.62
C PHE A 102 2.64 15.67 7.24
N SER A 103 1.90 14.79 7.91
CA SER A 103 0.47 14.59 7.67
C SER A 103 -0.33 15.84 8.00
N GLU A 104 0.02 16.53 9.09
CA GLU A 104 -0.59 17.81 9.46
C GLU A 104 -0.26 18.92 8.47
N PHE A 105 0.99 19.03 8.02
CA PHE A 105 1.36 19.94 6.94
C PHE A 105 0.54 19.67 5.67
N ALA A 106 0.44 18.40 5.26
CA ALA A 106 -0.28 18.02 4.06
C ALA A 106 -1.78 18.32 4.16
N ARG A 107 -2.38 18.00 5.32
CA ARG A 107 -3.80 18.25 5.61
C ARG A 107 -4.16 19.74 5.54
N THR A 108 -3.22 20.63 5.85
CA THR A 108 -3.44 22.09 5.90
C THR A 108 -3.08 22.83 4.61
N HIS A 109 -2.31 22.21 3.71
CA HIS A 109 -1.78 22.86 2.49
C HIS A 109 -2.19 22.20 1.18
N PHE A 110 -2.62 20.94 1.21
CA PHE A 110 -3.07 20.21 0.03
C PHE A 110 -4.54 19.82 0.17
N GLY A 111 -5.20 19.63 -0.97
CA GLY A 111 -6.62 19.27 -1.01
C GLY A 111 -7.41 19.92 -2.14
N ALA A 112 -8.67 19.52 -2.26
CA ALA A 112 -9.59 20.08 -3.24
C ALA A 112 -10.01 21.53 -2.90
N VAL A 113 -10.00 21.91 -1.61
CA VAL A 113 -10.28 23.29 -1.17
C VAL A 113 -9.10 24.21 -1.50
N GLU A 114 -7.87 23.73 -1.29
CA GLU A 114 -6.65 24.52 -1.46
C GLU A 114 -6.15 24.58 -2.91
N HIS A 115 -6.51 23.60 -3.74
CA HIS A 115 -6.09 23.53 -5.14
C HIS A 115 -7.29 23.51 -6.10
N PRO A 116 -7.69 24.68 -6.65
CA PRO A 116 -8.81 24.77 -7.59
C PRO A 116 -8.69 23.87 -8.82
N LEU A 117 -7.45 23.56 -9.24
CA LEU A 117 -7.18 22.66 -10.36
C LEU A 117 -7.73 21.24 -10.13
N VAL A 118 -7.84 20.79 -8.87
CA VAL A 118 -8.43 19.50 -8.53
C VAL A 118 -9.88 19.45 -9.00
N VAL A 119 -10.67 20.47 -8.66
CA VAL A 119 -12.08 20.55 -9.08
C VAL A 119 -12.21 20.76 -10.58
N GLU A 120 -11.31 21.53 -11.19
CA GLU A 120 -11.30 21.75 -12.65
C GLU A 120 -11.12 20.44 -13.43
N HIS A 121 -10.25 19.54 -12.97
CA HIS A 121 -9.88 18.32 -13.70
C HIS A 121 -10.67 17.08 -13.27
N MET A 122 -11.04 16.98 -12.00
CA MET A 122 -11.72 15.81 -11.41
C MET A 122 -13.23 16.01 -11.25
N GLY A 123 -13.71 17.24 -11.48
CA GLY A 123 -15.09 17.64 -11.25
C GLY A 123 -15.37 18.00 -9.80
N ASP A 124 -16.56 18.56 -9.58
CA ASP A 124 -16.93 19.07 -8.26
C ASP A 124 -17.60 18.02 -7.35
N GLY A 125 -18.11 16.92 -7.90
CA GLY A 125 -18.85 15.91 -7.14
C GLY A 125 -17.93 14.94 -6.38
N LEU A 126 -18.26 14.65 -5.11
CA LEU A 126 -17.72 13.51 -4.39
C LEU A 126 -18.51 12.26 -4.81
N THR A 127 -17.82 11.28 -5.39
CA THR A 127 -18.39 10.02 -5.88
C THR A 127 -17.43 8.86 -5.58
N PHE A 128 -17.95 7.64 -5.50
CA PHE A 128 -17.13 6.43 -5.49
C PHE A 128 -16.70 6.10 -6.92
N ASP A 129 -15.45 5.70 -7.09
CA ASP A 129 -14.98 5.10 -8.35
C ASP A 129 -15.33 3.61 -8.34
N PRO A 130 -16.24 3.14 -9.21
CA PRO A 130 -16.69 1.75 -9.23
C PRO A 130 -15.58 0.77 -9.66
N THR A 131 -14.48 1.24 -10.25
CA THR A 131 -13.35 0.40 -10.65
C THR A 131 -12.30 0.24 -9.55
N GLY A 132 -12.36 1.08 -8.51
CA GLY A 132 -11.39 1.09 -7.42
C GLY A 132 -11.81 0.26 -6.22
N GLU A 133 -12.97 -0.41 -6.25
CA GLU A 133 -13.47 -1.22 -5.15
C GLU A 133 -12.89 -2.64 -5.16
N TRP A 134 -12.47 -3.10 -3.99
CA TRP A 134 -12.00 -4.46 -3.74
C TRP A 134 -12.33 -4.85 -2.31
N ILE A 135 -12.89 -6.04 -2.12
CA ILE A 135 -13.25 -6.58 -0.81
C ILE A 135 -12.64 -7.96 -0.69
N HIS A 136 -11.90 -8.20 0.39
CA HIS A 136 -11.36 -9.51 0.75
C HIS A 136 -11.83 -9.89 2.15
N ALA A 137 -12.46 -11.05 2.26
CA ALA A 137 -12.90 -11.60 3.53
C ALA A 137 -11.93 -12.70 3.97
N SER A 138 -11.26 -12.46 5.07
CA SER A 138 -10.47 -13.45 5.82
C SER A 138 -11.33 -14.01 6.96
N PRO A 139 -10.97 -15.15 7.60
CA PRO A 139 -11.82 -15.77 8.62
C PRO A 139 -12.22 -14.85 9.78
N HIS A 140 -11.33 -13.95 10.21
CA HIS A 140 -11.56 -13.02 11.31
C HIS A 140 -11.50 -11.55 10.90
N ALA A 141 -11.45 -11.26 9.60
CA ALA A 141 -11.35 -9.90 9.12
C ALA A 141 -12.02 -9.69 7.75
N VAL A 142 -12.38 -8.45 7.48
CA VAL A 142 -12.71 -8.00 6.13
C VAL A 142 -11.80 -6.83 5.81
N THR A 143 -11.07 -6.90 4.70
CA THR A 143 -10.28 -5.80 4.16
C THR A 143 -11.01 -5.19 2.98
N VAL A 144 -11.20 -3.87 3.01
CA VAL A 144 -11.95 -3.14 1.98
C VAL A 144 -11.09 -2.03 1.42
N GLY A 145 -10.80 -2.11 0.12
CA GLY A 145 -10.21 -1.06 -0.69
C GLY A 145 -11.27 -0.37 -1.53
N PHE A 146 -11.23 0.96 -1.62
CA PHE A 146 -12.07 1.73 -2.55
C PHE A 146 -11.42 3.07 -2.92
N SER A 147 -11.97 3.75 -3.92
CA SER A 147 -11.48 5.06 -4.34
C SER A 147 -12.62 6.08 -4.48
N THR A 148 -12.28 7.36 -4.30
CA THR A 148 -13.19 8.50 -4.44
C THR A 148 -12.67 9.47 -5.49
N SER A 149 -13.59 10.20 -6.16
CA SER A 149 -13.25 11.21 -7.17
C SER A 149 -12.52 12.44 -6.62
N LEU A 150 -12.64 12.68 -5.31
CA LEU A 150 -12.01 13.78 -4.57
C LEU A 150 -11.35 13.25 -3.30
N PRO A 151 -10.34 13.96 -2.75
CA PRO A 151 -9.75 13.61 -1.48
C PRO A 151 -10.82 13.55 -0.38
N ALA A 152 -10.83 12.45 0.36
CA ALA A 152 -11.77 12.20 1.43
C ALA A 152 -11.06 11.56 2.63
N LYS A 153 -11.59 11.79 3.84
CA LYS A 153 -11.43 10.84 4.92
C LYS A 153 -12.51 9.78 4.78
N SER A 154 -12.24 8.57 5.20
CA SER A 154 -13.20 7.50 5.05
C SER A 154 -13.17 6.54 6.22
N HIS A 155 -14.27 5.80 6.37
CA HIS A 155 -14.34 4.62 7.21
C HIS A 155 -15.31 3.63 6.58
N VAL A 156 -15.24 2.37 7.01
CA VAL A 156 -16.23 1.34 6.67
C VAL A 156 -17.04 1.07 7.92
N ALA A 157 -18.35 1.28 7.84
CA ALA A 157 -19.27 0.88 8.88
C ALA A 157 -19.62 -0.61 8.72
N LEU A 158 -19.76 -1.31 9.84
CA LEU A 158 -19.99 -2.75 9.90
C LEU A 158 -21.08 -3.08 10.91
N GLY A 159 -22.10 -3.79 10.46
CA GLY A 159 -23.15 -4.35 11.31
C GLY A 159 -23.36 -5.84 11.05
N VAL A 160 -23.95 -6.56 12.02
CA VAL A 160 -24.47 -7.91 11.75
C VAL A 160 -25.87 -7.75 11.16
N ILE A 161 -26.22 -8.55 10.16
CA ILE A 161 -27.56 -8.47 9.55
C ILE A 161 -28.60 -8.84 10.61
N GLY A 162 -29.52 -7.92 10.91
CA GLY A 162 -30.52 -8.05 11.96
C GLY A 162 -30.11 -7.51 13.33
N ASP A 163 -28.84 -7.12 13.51
CA ASP A 163 -28.28 -6.45 14.69
C ASP A 163 -27.22 -5.41 14.26
N PRO A 164 -27.66 -4.25 13.74
CA PRO A 164 -26.73 -3.22 13.26
C PRO A 164 -25.89 -2.72 14.44
N ARG A 165 -24.56 -2.96 14.35
CA ARG A 165 -23.58 -2.44 15.29
C ARG A 165 -23.03 -1.11 14.78
N ASP A 166 -22.60 -0.24 15.70
CA ASP A 166 -21.85 0.98 15.39
C ASP A 166 -20.34 0.70 15.18
N ALA A 167 -19.98 -0.52 14.79
CA ALA A 167 -18.59 -0.85 14.53
C ALA A 167 -18.14 -0.17 13.23
N ARG A 168 -16.94 0.40 13.23
CA ARG A 168 -16.33 0.99 12.05
C ARG A 168 -14.82 0.87 12.11
N SER A 169 -14.18 0.91 10.94
CA SER A 169 -12.75 1.12 10.86
C SER A 169 -12.35 2.53 11.31
N ASP A 170 -11.07 2.71 11.63
CA ASP A 170 -10.51 4.02 11.94
C ASP A 170 -10.52 4.95 10.71
N GLU A 171 -10.65 6.25 10.95
CA GLU A 171 -10.48 7.24 9.89
C GLU A 171 -8.98 7.53 9.67
N PRO A 172 -8.55 7.74 8.42
CA PRO A 172 -7.17 8.10 8.12
C PRO A 172 -6.82 9.48 8.68
N GLU A 173 -5.52 9.72 8.85
CA GLU A 173 -4.97 10.95 9.43
C GLU A 173 -5.24 12.18 8.55
N ARG A 174 -5.34 12.00 7.22
CA ARG A 174 -5.62 13.06 6.24
C ARG A 174 -6.52 12.58 5.09
N TYR A 175 -6.75 13.44 4.11
CA TYR A 175 -7.62 13.17 2.97
C TYR A 175 -6.87 12.41 1.87
N PHE A 176 -7.46 11.32 1.39
CA PHE A 176 -6.90 10.47 0.34
C PHE A 176 -7.91 10.21 -0.77
N TYR A 177 -7.41 9.86 -1.95
CA TYR A 177 -8.26 9.38 -3.06
C TYR A 177 -8.52 7.88 -2.97
N ARG A 178 -7.55 7.13 -2.44
CA ARG A 178 -7.59 5.68 -2.26
C ARG A 178 -7.69 5.39 -0.78
N HIS A 179 -8.54 4.44 -0.45
CA HIS A 179 -8.87 4.07 0.92
C HIS A 179 -8.63 2.58 1.07
N LEU A 180 -8.02 2.19 2.18
CA LEU A 180 -7.84 0.80 2.57
C LEU A 180 -8.20 0.68 4.04
N HIS A 181 -9.10 -0.23 4.37
CA HIS A 181 -9.62 -0.42 5.72
C HIS A 181 -9.55 -1.89 6.11
N HIS A 182 -9.05 -2.15 7.31
CA HIS A 182 -9.04 -3.49 7.91
C HIS A 182 -10.06 -3.53 9.04
N LEU A 183 -11.10 -4.35 8.89
CA LEU A 183 -12.08 -4.61 9.95
C LEU A 183 -11.75 -5.96 10.56
N THR A 184 -11.28 -5.99 11.81
CA THR A 184 -10.77 -7.19 12.49
C THR A 184 -11.69 -7.64 13.62
N GLY A 185 -11.38 -8.80 14.22
CA GLY A 185 -12.15 -9.34 15.35
C GLY A 185 -13.53 -9.88 14.95
N LEU A 186 -13.66 -10.34 13.70
CA LEU A 186 -14.88 -10.94 13.18
C LEU A 186 -14.95 -12.43 13.50
N GLU A 187 -16.17 -12.97 13.48
CA GLU A 187 -16.42 -14.40 13.64
C GLU A 187 -16.33 -15.10 12.28
N PRO A 188 -15.67 -16.26 12.17
CA PRO A 188 -15.65 -17.04 10.94
C PRO A 188 -17.04 -17.54 10.52
N GLY A 189 -17.25 -17.71 9.22
CA GLY A 189 -18.53 -18.21 8.68
C GLY A 189 -19.74 -17.32 8.95
N THR A 190 -19.52 -16.01 9.21
CA THR A 190 -20.56 -15.07 9.62
C THR A 190 -20.80 -14.02 8.54
N THR A 191 -22.07 -13.74 8.24
CA THR A 191 -22.46 -12.70 7.28
C THR A 191 -22.65 -11.35 7.99
N TYR A 192 -21.95 -10.35 7.49
CA TYR A 192 -22.00 -8.96 7.94
C TYR A 192 -22.55 -8.06 6.84
N ALA A 193 -23.10 -6.91 7.24
CA ALA A 193 -23.40 -5.80 6.36
C ALA A 193 -22.30 -4.73 6.47
N ILE A 194 -21.72 -4.32 5.35
CA ILE A 194 -20.76 -3.23 5.26
C ILE A 194 -21.33 -2.03 4.50
N GLU A 195 -20.93 -0.84 4.92
CA GLU A 195 -21.24 0.43 4.25
C GLU A 195 -19.97 1.27 4.12
N LEU A 196 -19.69 1.77 2.93
CA LEU A 196 -18.57 2.68 2.68
C LEU A 196 -19.00 4.10 3.02
N VAL A 197 -18.20 4.81 3.81
CA VAL A 197 -18.46 6.21 4.16
C VAL A 197 -17.23 7.05 3.82
N ALA A 198 -17.43 8.11 3.06
CA ALA A 198 -16.38 9.06 2.70
C ALA A 198 -16.84 10.50 3.00
N ARG A 199 -15.95 11.32 3.55
CA ARG A 199 -16.19 12.74 3.85
C ARG A 199 -15.08 13.57 3.22
N ASP A 200 -15.45 14.46 2.29
CA ASP A 200 -14.47 15.38 1.71
C ASP A 200 -14.16 16.58 2.62
N GLU A 201 -13.17 17.36 2.22
CA GLU A 201 -12.72 18.56 2.94
C GLU A 201 -13.82 19.62 3.14
N ARG A 202 -14.88 19.58 2.31
CA ARG A 202 -16.01 20.51 2.37
C ARG A 202 -17.13 20.01 3.28
N GLY A 203 -16.90 18.90 3.98
CA GLY A 203 -17.86 18.27 4.87
C GLY A 203 -18.94 17.49 4.13
N ARG A 204 -18.83 17.27 2.82
CA ARG A 204 -19.81 16.45 2.08
C ARG A 204 -19.56 15.00 2.40
N VAL A 205 -20.58 14.33 2.91
CA VAL A 205 -20.55 12.90 3.22
C VAL A 205 -21.15 12.14 2.04
N LEU A 206 -20.49 11.06 1.64
CA LEU A 206 -20.96 10.08 0.65
C LEU A 206 -21.04 8.72 1.35
N ARG A 207 -22.18 8.05 1.21
CA ARG A 207 -22.46 6.73 1.77
C ARG A 207 -22.81 5.77 0.66
N SER A 208 -22.33 4.53 0.72
CA SER A 208 -22.82 3.48 -0.17
C SER A 208 -24.10 2.85 0.36
N ALA A 209 -24.77 2.03 -0.45
CA ALA A 209 -25.74 1.06 0.00
C ALA A 209 -25.02 0.02 0.86
N ALA A 210 -25.73 -0.51 1.86
CA ALA A 210 -25.24 -1.62 2.65
C ALA A 210 -25.11 -2.88 1.78
N ARG A 211 -24.03 -3.63 1.95
CA ARG A 211 -23.72 -4.85 1.17
C ARG A 211 -23.35 -5.98 2.11
N GLU A 212 -23.73 -7.19 1.74
CA GLU A 212 -23.41 -8.37 2.52
C GLU A 212 -22.01 -8.88 2.19
N VAL A 213 -21.24 -9.24 3.23
CA VAL A 213 -19.96 -9.92 3.12
C VAL A 213 -19.95 -11.06 4.12
N THR A 214 -19.52 -12.25 3.69
CA THR A 214 -19.44 -13.43 4.57
C THR A 214 -17.98 -13.78 4.80
N THR A 215 -17.56 -13.83 6.05
CA THR A 215 -16.24 -14.35 6.41
C THR A 215 -16.19 -15.85 6.10
N PRO A 216 -15.08 -16.36 5.52
CA PRO A 216 -14.93 -17.79 5.35
C PRO A 216 -14.83 -18.50 6.71
N ALA A 217 -15.04 -19.81 6.72
CA ALA A 217 -14.63 -20.62 7.86
C ALA A 217 -13.10 -20.54 8.03
N LEU A 218 -12.60 -20.73 9.26
CA LEU A 218 -11.18 -20.84 9.50
C LEU A 218 -10.67 -22.18 8.96
N GLU A 219 -10.15 -22.14 7.74
CA GLU A 219 -9.55 -23.25 7.02
C GLU A 219 -8.09 -22.89 6.66
N GLY A 220 -7.25 -23.91 6.47
CA GLY A 220 -5.81 -23.72 6.23
C GLY A 220 -4.96 -23.93 7.48
N GLU A 221 -3.70 -23.56 7.37
CA GLU A 221 -2.72 -23.65 8.46
C GLU A 221 -2.68 -22.35 9.24
N THR A 222 -2.83 -22.42 10.55
CA THR A 222 -2.85 -21.21 11.39
C THR A 222 -1.46 -20.84 11.84
N LEU A 223 -1.13 -19.55 11.78
CA LEU A 223 0.11 -18.98 12.28
C LEU A 223 -0.17 -18.09 13.50
N PRO A 224 0.60 -18.23 14.60
CA PRO A 224 1.80 -19.08 14.72
C PRO A 224 1.51 -20.58 14.94
N GLY A 225 0.33 -20.94 15.44
CA GLY A 225 -0.10 -22.34 15.56
C GLY A 225 0.96 -23.25 16.19
N ALA A 226 1.35 -24.30 15.46
CA ALA A 226 2.39 -25.25 15.88
C ALA A 226 3.80 -24.95 15.34
N HIS A 227 4.00 -23.79 14.70
CA HIS A 227 5.23 -23.47 13.95
C HIS A 227 6.39 -22.93 14.80
N GLY A 228 6.18 -22.68 16.09
CA GLY A 228 7.21 -22.16 16.99
C GLY A 228 7.37 -20.65 16.88
N ASP A 229 8.61 -20.16 16.80
CA ASP A 229 8.95 -18.73 16.73
C ASP A 229 9.37 -18.34 15.29
N PRO A 230 9.26 -17.05 14.91
CA PRO A 230 9.72 -16.56 13.62
C PRO A 230 11.22 -16.84 13.34
N PRO A 231 11.63 -17.02 12.07
CA PRO A 231 10.79 -16.95 10.88
C PRO A 231 9.88 -18.18 10.70
N TYR A 232 8.60 -17.95 10.43
CA TYR A 232 7.68 -19.03 10.08
C TYR A 232 7.96 -19.51 8.66
N LEU A 233 8.25 -20.81 8.54
CA LEU A 233 8.55 -21.45 7.27
C LEU A 233 7.25 -21.88 6.57
N LEU A 234 7.02 -21.37 5.36
CA LEU A 234 5.89 -21.71 4.51
C LEU A 234 6.39 -22.60 3.36
N ASP A 235 6.45 -23.90 3.60
CA ASP A 235 7.13 -24.90 2.75
C ASP A 235 6.19 -25.94 2.11
N ARG A 236 4.88 -25.82 2.33
CA ARG A 236 3.87 -26.70 1.75
C ARG A 236 3.27 -26.09 0.47
N PRO A 237 3.48 -26.70 -0.72
CA PRO A 237 2.94 -26.17 -1.97
C PRO A 237 1.42 -26.10 -1.97
N GLY A 238 0.86 -25.01 -2.51
CA GLY A 238 -0.59 -24.81 -2.59
C GLY A 238 -1.29 -24.56 -1.25
N ALA A 239 -0.55 -24.41 -0.14
CA ALA A 239 -1.13 -24.22 1.18
C ALA A 239 -1.54 -22.75 1.41
N THR A 240 -2.65 -22.59 2.13
CA THR A 240 -3.07 -21.31 2.71
C THR A 240 -2.65 -21.28 4.17
N TYR A 241 -1.91 -20.23 4.55
CA TYR A 241 -1.55 -19.90 5.91
C TYR A 241 -2.33 -18.67 6.34
N VAL A 242 -2.96 -18.74 7.51
CA VAL A 242 -3.82 -17.68 8.04
C VAL A 242 -3.29 -17.25 9.41
N LEU A 243 -3.00 -15.97 9.58
CA LEU A 243 -2.63 -15.44 10.90
C LEU A 243 -3.83 -15.43 11.84
N THR A 244 -3.60 -15.78 13.09
CA THR A 244 -4.62 -15.73 14.15
C THR A 244 -4.31 -14.74 15.26
N GLU A 245 -3.13 -14.12 15.21
CA GLU A 245 -2.69 -13.07 16.12
C GLU A 245 -1.64 -12.18 15.46
N ASP A 246 -1.38 -11.03 16.08
CA ASP A 246 -0.31 -10.14 15.65
C ASP A 246 1.06 -10.78 15.93
N ILE A 247 2.02 -10.55 15.04
CA ILE A 247 3.35 -11.15 15.11
C ILE A 247 4.39 -10.07 15.37
N VAL A 248 5.33 -10.36 16.27
CA VAL A 248 6.57 -9.57 16.43
C VAL A 248 7.75 -10.48 16.18
N ALA A 249 8.55 -10.14 15.17
CA ALA A 249 9.77 -10.85 14.81
C ALA A 249 10.99 -9.93 14.96
N ASP A 250 11.96 -10.35 15.77
CA ASP A 250 13.25 -9.65 15.92
C ASP A 250 14.00 -9.51 14.59
N GLY A 251 13.73 -10.42 13.63
CA GLY A 251 14.32 -10.46 12.30
C GLY A 251 13.27 -10.60 11.21
N THR A 252 13.46 -11.62 10.36
CA THR A 252 12.51 -11.95 9.29
C THR A 252 11.29 -12.67 9.86
N ALA A 253 10.07 -12.28 9.45
CA ALA A 253 8.85 -12.88 9.99
C ALA A 253 8.41 -14.16 9.26
N PHE A 254 8.44 -14.17 7.93
CA PHE A 254 8.04 -15.33 7.11
C PHE A 254 9.09 -15.69 6.06
N VAL A 255 9.29 -16.99 5.84
CA VAL A 255 10.12 -17.51 4.75
C VAL A 255 9.29 -18.42 3.88
N VAL A 256 9.10 -18.04 2.63
CA VAL A 256 8.36 -18.83 1.64
C VAL A 256 9.34 -19.62 0.78
N THR A 257 9.20 -20.94 0.80
CA THR A 257 10.06 -21.86 0.03
C THR A 257 9.28 -22.76 -0.93
N ALA A 258 7.95 -22.70 -0.92
CA ALA A 258 7.08 -23.48 -1.78
C ALA A 258 6.25 -22.61 -2.73
N ASP A 259 5.87 -23.23 -3.86
CA ASP A 259 5.01 -22.62 -4.87
C ASP A 259 3.54 -22.59 -4.43
N ASP A 260 2.76 -21.70 -5.03
CA ASP A 260 1.31 -21.55 -4.87
C ASP A 260 0.87 -21.31 -3.41
N VAL A 261 1.76 -20.74 -2.59
CA VAL A 261 1.47 -20.38 -1.18
C VAL A 261 0.60 -19.14 -1.12
N THR A 262 -0.47 -19.21 -0.32
CA THR A 262 -1.23 -18.03 0.11
C THR A 262 -0.91 -17.73 1.58
N LEU A 263 -0.39 -16.54 1.86
CA LEU A 263 -0.26 -15.98 3.20
C LEU A 263 -1.34 -14.91 3.39
N ASP A 264 -2.39 -15.26 4.13
CA ASP A 264 -3.44 -14.31 4.54
C ASP A 264 -3.11 -13.79 5.94
N LEU A 265 -2.79 -12.51 6.03
CA LEU A 265 -2.49 -11.87 7.32
C LEU A 265 -3.77 -11.65 8.14
N ASN A 266 -4.96 -11.90 7.58
CA ASN A 266 -6.23 -11.92 8.30
C ASN A 266 -6.50 -10.64 9.12
N GLY A 267 -6.05 -9.51 8.59
CA GLY A 267 -6.13 -8.18 9.19
C GLY A 267 -5.11 -7.90 10.30
N HIS A 268 -4.25 -8.85 10.64
CA HIS A 268 -3.26 -8.72 11.72
C HIS A 268 -2.06 -7.84 11.35
N GLU A 269 -1.40 -7.34 12.39
CA GLU A 269 -0.12 -6.66 12.28
C GLU A 269 1.04 -7.64 12.39
N VAL A 270 2.04 -7.47 11.53
CA VAL A 270 3.33 -8.14 11.61
C VAL A 270 4.42 -7.08 11.74
N VAL A 271 5.03 -7.02 12.91
CA VAL A 271 6.22 -6.22 13.17
C VAL A 271 7.44 -7.06 12.80
N TYR A 272 8.10 -6.71 11.70
CA TYR A 272 9.36 -7.32 11.31
C TYR A 272 10.52 -6.44 11.73
N SER A 273 11.72 -7.02 11.79
CA SER A 273 12.91 -6.28 12.16
C SER A 273 12.79 -5.55 13.49
N ALA A 274 12.18 -6.19 14.50
CA ALA A 274 11.94 -5.58 15.80
C ALA A 274 13.22 -5.35 16.63
N ALA A 275 14.32 -6.04 16.31
CA ALA A 275 15.60 -5.89 16.98
C ALA A 275 16.64 -5.18 16.11
N ALA A 276 17.57 -4.49 16.77
CA ALA A 276 18.72 -3.88 16.12
C ALA A 276 19.62 -4.95 15.49
N ARG A 277 20.07 -4.73 14.25
CA ARG A 277 21.03 -5.61 13.58
C ARG A 277 22.03 -4.84 12.72
N ALA A 278 23.31 -5.20 12.83
CA ALA A 278 24.40 -4.50 12.13
C ALA A 278 24.75 -5.10 10.75
N ASP A 279 24.47 -6.39 10.53
CA ASP A 279 24.85 -7.16 9.34
C ASP A 279 23.64 -7.50 8.46
N ILE A 280 22.78 -6.51 8.22
CA ILE A 280 21.55 -6.70 7.44
C ILE A 280 21.87 -6.90 5.97
N SER A 281 21.42 -8.02 5.41
CA SER A 281 21.71 -8.46 4.05
C SER A 281 20.62 -9.40 3.52
N ASN A 282 20.27 -9.28 2.24
CA ASN A 282 19.34 -10.19 1.56
C ASN A 282 19.95 -11.55 1.17
N ALA A 283 21.20 -11.82 1.56
CA ALA A 283 21.87 -13.08 1.26
C ALA A 283 21.09 -14.30 1.77
N SER A 284 20.39 -14.15 2.91
CA SER A 284 19.63 -15.22 3.55
C SER A 284 18.45 -14.64 4.33
N ALA A 285 17.45 -15.46 4.66
CA ALA A 285 16.31 -15.04 5.46
C ALA A 285 16.74 -14.61 6.88
N GLU A 286 17.75 -15.26 7.45
CA GLU A 286 18.29 -15.02 8.79
C GLU A 286 18.88 -13.61 8.94
N THR A 287 19.39 -13.04 7.84
CA THR A 287 20.04 -11.72 7.80
C THR A 287 19.17 -10.64 7.17
N ALA A 288 18.07 -11.01 6.51
CA ALA A 288 17.30 -10.09 5.68
C ALA A 288 16.47 -9.07 6.45
N GLN A 289 16.06 -9.37 7.70
CA GLN A 289 15.28 -8.44 8.53
C GLN A 289 14.01 -7.98 7.79
N THR A 290 13.24 -8.91 7.24
CA THR A 290 12.14 -8.65 6.27
C THR A 290 10.80 -9.19 6.76
N GLY A 291 9.68 -8.56 6.42
CA GLY A 291 8.36 -9.14 6.69
C GLY A 291 8.18 -10.50 6.02
N VAL A 292 8.19 -10.53 4.70
CA VAL A 292 8.10 -11.76 3.90
C VAL A 292 9.34 -11.92 3.02
N TYR A 293 10.08 -13.00 3.24
CA TYR A 293 11.25 -13.37 2.43
C TYR A 293 10.92 -14.55 1.52
N ALA A 294 11.03 -14.36 0.20
CA ALA A 294 10.78 -15.40 -0.79
C ALA A 294 11.84 -15.37 -1.90
N ARG A 295 12.24 -16.56 -2.37
CA ARG A 295 13.20 -16.72 -3.46
C ARG A 295 12.79 -17.81 -4.43
N GLY A 296 12.65 -17.46 -5.71
CA GLY A 296 12.43 -18.43 -6.78
C GLY A 296 11.11 -19.19 -6.74
N VAL A 297 10.13 -18.73 -5.96
CA VAL A 297 8.80 -19.36 -5.84
C VAL A 297 7.83 -18.79 -6.86
N ARG A 298 6.81 -19.57 -7.21
CA ARG A 298 5.74 -19.21 -8.15
C ARG A 298 4.41 -19.10 -7.43
N GLY A 299 3.50 -18.25 -7.91
CA GLY A 299 2.11 -18.24 -7.44
C GLY A 299 1.92 -17.73 -6.01
N LEU A 300 2.89 -17.00 -5.45
CA LEU A 300 2.81 -16.47 -4.09
C LEU A 300 1.74 -15.37 -3.98
N ARG A 301 0.88 -15.49 -2.97
CA ARG A 301 -0.15 -14.49 -2.64
C ARG A 301 0.07 -14.02 -1.20
N VAL A 302 0.16 -12.70 -0.97
CA VAL A 302 0.22 -12.10 0.37
C VAL A 302 -0.94 -11.12 0.49
N LEU A 303 -1.85 -11.41 1.42
CA LEU A 303 -3.18 -10.79 1.47
C LEU A 303 -3.47 -10.17 2.84
N ALA A 304 -4.22 -9.07 2.84
CA ALA A 304 -5.04 -8.57 3.94
C ALA A 304 -4.36 -8.42 5.32
N GLY A 305 -3.60 -7.35 5.53
CA GLY A 305 -3.04 -7.01 6.85
C GLY A 305 -1.92 -5.99 6.78
N GLN A 306 -1.10 -5.94 7.83
CA GLN A 306 -0.12 -4.86 7.98
C GLN A 306 1.29 -5.44 8.19
N LEU A 307 2.28 -4.89 7.47
CA LEU A 307 3.69 -5.17 7.69
C LEU A 307 4.38 -3.89 8.16
N ARG A 308 4.91 -3.90 9.38
CA ARG A 308 5.54 -2.74 10.01
C ARG A 308 6.99 -3.02 10.36
N GLU A 309 7.89 -2.15 9.96
CA GLU A 309 9.27 -2.15 10.45
C GLU A 309 9.29 -1.79 11.94
N GLY A 310 9.94 -2.60 12.77
CA GLY A 310 9.94 -2.43 14.23
C GLY A 310 11.05 -1.52 14.75
N HIS A 311 12.31 -1.84 14.45
CA HIS A 311 13.47 -1.12 14.99
C HIS A 311 13.80 0.13 14.18
N VAL A 312 13.89 1.28 14.84
CA VAL A 312 14.34 2.53 14.21
C VAL A 312 15.86 2.59 14.17
N GLY A 313 16.42 2.86 12.99
CA GLY A 313 17.86 3.00 12.78
C GLY A 313 18.54 1.76 12.21
N ASN A 314 17.80 0.68 11.97
CA ASN A 314 18.30 -0.41 11.13
C ASN A 314 18.60 0.10 9.72
N ARG A 315 19.67 -0.43 9.14
CA ARG A 315 20.13 -0.03 7.81
C ARG A 315 20.70 -1.25 7.09
N ALA A 316 20.17 -1.51 5.90
CA ALA A 316 20.75 -2.50 5.00
C ALA A 316 22.11 -2.03 4.45
N ASP A 317 23.02 -2.98 4.21
CA ASP A 317 24.21 -2.69 3.42
C ASP A 317 23.79 -2.14 2.03
N PRO A 318 24.40 -1.04 1.54
CA PRO A 318 24.00 -0.41 0.27
C PRO A 318 24.07 -1.33 -0.95
N ARG A 319 24.81 -2.43 -0.87
CA ARG A 319 24.97 -3.45 -1.92
C ARG A 319 24.10 -4.70 -1.68
N ALA A 320 23.70 -4.97 -0.43
CA ALA A 320 23.03 -6.21 -0.05
C ALA A 320 21.52 -6.09 0.25
N ARG A 321 20.90 -4.91 0.12
CA ARG A 321 19.43 -4.69 -0.06
C ARG A 321 18.50 -5.60 0.77
N GLY A 322 18.66 -5.63 2.11
CA GLY A 322 17.70 -6.20 3.07
C GLY A 322 16.74 -5.14 3.64
N LEU A 323 16.09 -5.44 4.77
CA LEU A 323 15.19 -4.54 5.52
C LEU A 323 13.88 -4.15 4.79
N HIS A 324 13.44 -4.98 3.84
CA HIS A 324 12.22 -4.71 3.08
C HIS A 324 11.00 -5.31 3.79
N ALA A 325 9.80 -4.74 3.61
CA ALA A 325 8.58 -5.40 4.07
C ALA A 325 8.38 -6.72 3.30
N LEU A 326 8.62 -6.72 1.99
CA LEU A 326 8.63 -7.91 1.14
C LEU A 326 9.91 -7.96 0.30
N PHE A 327 10.64 -9.07 0.40
CA PHE A 327 11.78 -9.39 -0.47
C PHE A 327 11.45 -10.61 -1.31
N LEU A 328 11.33 -10.42 -2.63
CA LEU A 328 10.74 -11.37 -3.57
C LEU A 328 11.67 -11.61 -4.78
N ASP A 329 12.82 -12.24 -4.53
CA ASP A 329 13.87 -12.39 -5.55
C ASP A 329 13.62 -13.60 -6.45
N GLY A 330 13.53 -13.37 -7.76
CA GLY A 330 13.27 -14.44 -8.74
C GLY A 330 11.88 -15.06 -8.66
N CYS A 331 10.93 -14.41 -7.96
CA CYS A 331 9.57 -14.93 -7.83
C CYS A 331 8.74 -14.71 -9.11
N GLU A 332 7.80 -15.59 -9.39
CA GLU A 332 6.93 -15.52 -10.57
C GLU A 332 5.44 -15.54 -10.18
N ASP A 333 4.62 -14.78 -10.89
CA ASP A 333 3.15 -14.75 -10.70
C ASP A 333 2.73 -14.47 -9.24
N VAL A 334 3.13 -13.30 -8.74
CA VAL A 334 2.89 -12.85 -7.36
C VAL A 334 1.67 -11.93 -7.27
N GLU A 335 0.83 -12.11 -6.26
CA GLU A 335 -0.25 -11.19 -5.86
C GLU A 335 0.05 -10.58 -4.49
N LEU A 336 0.01 -9.25 -4.40
CA LEU A 336 0.08 -8.49 -3.15
C LEU A 336 -1.19 -7.64 -3.06
N ALA A 337 -2.06 -7.91 -2.09
CA ALA A 337 -3.36 -7.27 -2.05
C ALA A 337 -3.82 -6.93 -0.64
N GLY A 338 -4.35 -5.72 -0.45
CA GLY A 338 -4.89 -5.32 0.84
C GLY A 338 -3.82 -5.24 1.92
N LEU A 339 -2.62 -4.75 1.61
CA LEU A 339 -1.55 -4.62 2.59
C LEU A 339 -1.25 -3.15 2.88
N SER A 340 -1.15 -2.81 4.17
CA SER A 340 -0.48 -1.58 4.62
C SER A 340 0.97 -1.89 4.97
N LEU A 341 1.90 -1.23 4.28
CA LEU A 341 3.34 -1.39 4.45
C LEU A 341 3.89 -0.13 5.12
N LEU A 342 4.38 -0.26 6.35
CA LEU A 342 4.90 0.85 7.16
C LEU A 342 6.39 0.65 7.39
N TYR A 343 7.21 1.60 6.95
CA TYR A 343 8.66 1.46 6.97
C TYR A 343 9.37 2.80 7.16
N HIS A 344 10.60 2.73 7.68
CA HIS A 344 11.42 3.91 8.04
C HIS A 344 12.93 3.65 7.91
N GLY A 345 13.33 2.48 7.42
CA GLY A 345 14.72 2.12 7.23
C GLY A 345 15.41 2.94 6.14
N ALA A 346 16.70 3.21 6.32
CA ALA A 346 17.48 3.87 5.28
C ALA A 346 17.65 2.96 4.06
N GLN A 347 17.42 3.50 2.85
CA GLN A 347 17.69 2.81 1.58
C GLN A 347 16.86 1.53 1.35
N VAL A 348 15.59 1.54 1.80
CA VAL A 348 14.64 0.43 1.64
C VAL A 348 13.60 0.72 0.54
N TYR A 349 13.00 -0.34 -0.03
CA TYR A 349 12.04 -0.23 -1.15
C TYR A 349 10.61 -0.68 -0.81
N ALA A 350 10.29 -0.94 0.46
CA ALA A 350 9.09 -1.65 0.94
C ALA A 350 8.91 -3.04 0.28
N VAL A 351 8.61 -3.09 -1.01
CA VAL A 351 8.62 -4.28 -1.86
C VAL A 351 9.86 -4.26 -2.76
N HIS A 352 10.77 -5.20 -2.55
CA HIS A 352 11.92 -5.41 -3.40
C HIS A 352 11.82 -6.76 -4.12
N ALA A 353 11.51 -6.73 -5.42
CA ALA A 353 11.28 -7.92 -6.24
C ALA A 353 12.28 -8.01 -7.41
N PRO A 354 13.60 -8.19 -7.14
CA PRO A 354 14.58 -8.34 -8.21
C PRO A 354 14.36 -9.65 -8.97
N ASN A 355 14.71 -9.66 -10.26
CA ASN A 355 14.60 -10.85 -11.12
C ASN A 355 13.20 -11.48 -11.21
N ALA A 356 12.14 -10.76 -10.80
CA ALA A 356 10.78 -11.25 -10.88
C ALA A 356 10.38 -11.54 -12.34
N ALA A 357 9.62 -12.61 -12.54
CA ALA A 357 9.10 -13.03 -13.83
C ALA A 357 7.56 -13.07 -13.82
N GLY A 358 6.95 -13.22 -15.00
CA GLY A 358 5.49 -13.28 -15.12
C GLY A 358 4.82 -12.00 -14.61
N ARG A 359 3.74 -12.16 -13.85
CA ARG A 359 2.95 -11.03 -13.33
C ARG A 359 3.29 -10.74 -11.85
N LEU A 360 3.65 -9.50 -11.53
CA LEU A 360 3.58 -8.97 -10.16
C LEU A 360 2.33 -8.08 -10.07
N TRP A 361 1.29 -8.55 -9.40
CA TRP A 361 0.03 -7.83 -9.23
C TRP A 361 -0.09 -7.27 -7.82
N ALA A 362 0.35 -6.03 -7.64
CA ALA A 362 0.18 -5.28 -6.40
C ALA A 362 -1.02 -4.33 -6.53
N HIS A 363 -2.06 -4.48 -5.70
CA HIS A 363 -3.27 -3.65 -5.76
C HIS A 363 -3.91 -3.44 -4.39
N HIS A 364 -4.61 -2.32 -4.22
CA HIS A 364 -5.28 -1.98 -2.96
C HIS A 364 -4.29 -2.04 -1.77
N MET A 365 -3.17 -1.34 -1.93
CA MET A 365 -2.08 -1.30 -0.97
C MET A 365 -1.96 0.10 -0.39
N GLU A 366 -1.43 0.21 0.81
CA GLU A 366 -0.99 1.46 1.42
C GLU A 366 0.51 1.38 1.70
N TRP A 367 1.24 2.44 1.33
CA TRP A 367 2.69 2.50 1.43
C TRP A 367 3.04 3.75 2.22
N THR A 368 3.46 3.54 3.46
CA THR A 368 3.75 4.59 4.41
C THR A 368 5.25 4.61 4.69
N ASP A 369 5.95 5.41 3.89
CA ASP A 369 7.33 5.79 4.14
C ASP A 369 7.36 6.88 5.21
N ARG A 370 7.93 6.56 6.36
CA ARG A 370 8.06 7.51 7.47
C ARG A 370 9.42 8.22 7.50
N GLY A 371 10.22 8.04 6.45
CA GLY A 371 11.55 8.64 6.30
C GLY A 371 12.64 7.94 7.10
N TRP A 372 13.87 8.37 6.88
CA TRP A 372 15.06 8.05 7.69
C TRP A 372 15.93 9.30 7.87
#